data_AF-A0A2N3ASW6-F1
#
_entry.id   AF-A0A2N3ASW6-F1
#
_cell.length_a   1.000
_cell.length_b   1.000
_cell.length_c   1.000
_cell.angle_alpha   90.00
_cell.angle_beta   90.00
_cell.angle_gamma   90.00
#
_symmetry.space_group_name_H-M   'P 1'
#
loop_
_entity.id
_entity.type
_entity.pdbx_description
1 polymer ?
#
loop_
_entity_poly.entity_id
_entity_poly.type
_entity_poly.pdbx_seq_one_letter_code
_entity_poly.pdbx_strand_id
1 'polypeptide(L)' 'MMRIGTFVAATGGFAGHLHTLTLDIGLVLVPIDPTDSENIPDYRVIAGEDDDAREVGAGWKHVGEKAGDYVA' A
#
# COMPACT_ATOMS: atom_id res chain seq x y z
N MET A 1 -14.37 -16.29 1.27
CA MET A 1 -13.90 -15.05 0.62
C MET A 1 -12.47 -15.29 0.17
N MET A 2 -12.10 -14.95 -1.06
CA MET A 2 -10.72 -15.06 -1.51
C MET A 2 -9.93 -13.84 -1.01
N ARG A 3 -8.79 -14.08 -0.37
CA ARG A 3 -7.92 -13.03 0.18
C ARG A 3 -6.49 -13.35 -0.25
N ILE A 4 -5.91 -12.46 -1.04
CA ILE A 4 -4.54 -12.62 -1.56
C ILE A 4 -3.50 -11.84 -0.75
N GLY A 5 -3.88 -11.24 0.38
CA GLY A 5 -2.95 -10.50 1.22
C GLY A 5 -3.59 -9.91 2.47
N THR A 6 -2.75 -9.57 3.43
CA THR A 6 -3.15 -8.96 4.70
C THR A 6 -2.20 -7.82 5.04
N PHE A 7 -2.77 -6.66 5.34
CA PHE A 7 -2.04 -5.48 5.76
C PHE A 7 -2.55 -5.02 7.11
N VAL A 8 -1.65 -4.45 7.89
CA VAL A 8 -1.92 -3.80 9.17
C VAL A 8 -1.42 -2.37 9.11
N ALA A 9 -2.09 -1.46 9.82
CA ALA A 9 -1.63 -0.08 9.93
C ALA A 9 -0.27 -0.04 10.65
N ALA A 10 0.65 0.77 10.14
CA ALA A 10 1.98 0.96 10.69
C ALA A 10 2.42 2.41 10.45
N THR A 11 2.81 3.14 11.49
CA THR A 11 3.32 4.53 11.46
C THR A 11 2.92 5.37 10.22
N GLY A 12 1.64 5.73 10.13
CA GLY A 12 1.11 6.58 9.04
C GLY A 12 0.86 5.88 7.70
N GLY A 13 1.29 4.63 7.54
CA GLY A 13 1.08 3.77 6.38
C GLY A 13 0.57 2.39 6.74
N PHE A 14 0.88 1.41 5.90
CA PHE A 14 0.48 0.01 6.09
C PHE A 14 1.63 -0.93 5.77
N ALA A 15 1.68 -2.07 6.44
CA ALA A 15 2.65 -3.13 6.17
C ALA A 15 1.94 -4.48 6.12
N GLY A 16 2.37 -5.37 5.24
CA GLY A 16 1.69 -6.63 5.05
C GLY A 16 2.37 -7.55 4.05
N HIS A 17 1.69 -8.63 3.72
CA HIS A 17 2.12 -9.58 2.69
C HIS A 17 1.04 -9.75 1.64
N LEU A 18 1.47 -9.83 0.39
CA LEU A 18 0.70 -10.44 -0.69
C LEU A 18 1.09 -11.92 -0.75
N HIS A 19 0.11 -12.80 -0.58
CA HIS A 19 0.26 -14.25 -0.65
C HIS A 19 -0.72 -14.82 -1.68
N THR A 20 -0.16 -15.30 -2.79
CA THR A 20 -0.86 -15.98 -3.88
C THR A 20 -0.25 -17.36 -4.10
N LEU A 21 -0.70 -18.09 -5.13
CA LEU A 21 -0.16 -19.42 -5.42
C LEU A 21 1.35 -19.43 -5.71
N THR A 22 1.89 -18.38 -6.33
CA THR A 22 3.29 -18.34 -6.80
C THR A 22 4.10 -17.16 -6.28
N LEU A 23 3.47 -16.28 -5.50
CA LEU A 23 4.08 -15.05 -4.99
C LEU A 23 3.75 -14.90 -3.52
N ASP A 24 4.80 -14.84 -2.70
CA ASP A 24 4.74 -14.44 -1.30
C ASP A 24 5.76 -13.33 -1.09
N ILE A 25 5.28 -12.10 -0.89
CA ILE A 25 6.14 -10.93 -0.80
C ILE A 25 5.61 -9.91 0.20
N GLY A 26 6.55 -9.38 0.99
CA GLY A 26 6.30 -8.27 1.91
C GLY A 26 6.15 -6.96 1.15
N LEU A 27 5.14 -6.19 1.55
CA LEU A 27 4.82 -4.89 0.97
C LEU A 27 4.58 -3.87 2.08
N VAL A 28 5.09 -2.66 1.88
CA VAL A 28 4.79 -1.50 2.72
C VAL A 28 4.22 -0.36 1.88
N LEU A 29 3.12 0.21 2.35
CA LEU A 29 2.54 1.45 1.84
C LEU A 29 3.10 2.57 2.68
N VAL A 30 4.01 3.36 2.11
CA VAL A 30 4.68 4.47 2.78
C VAL A 30 3.95 5.76 2.42
N PRO A 31 3.45 6.54 3.40
CA PRO A 31 2.81 7.82 3.10
C PRO A 31 3.82 8.76 2.46
N ILE A 32 3.35 9.58 1.53
CA ILE A 32 4.15 10.71 1.05
C ILE A 32 3.68 12.01 1.68
N ASP A 33 4.60 12.96 1.82
CA ASP A 33 4.26 14.27 2.33
C ASP A 33 3.24 14.95 1.40
N PRO A 34 2.19 15.59 1.94
CA PRO A 34 1.25 16.35 1.15
C PRO A 34 1.99 17.41 0.34
N THR A 35 1.76 17.42 -0.97
CA THR A 35 2.23 18.49 -1.85
C THR A 35 1.01 19.22 -2.42
N ASP A 36 1.18 20.47 -2.83
CA ASP A 36 0.11 21.29 -3.43
C ASP A 36 -0.32 20.82 -4.83
N SER A 37 0.11 19.62 -5.26
CA SER A 37 -0.22 19.04 -6.56
C SER A 37 -1.45 18.14 -6.46
N GLU A 38 -2.45 18.36 -7.32
CA GLU A 38 -3.72 17.63 -7.28
C GLU A 38 -3.65 16.14 -7.71
N ASN A 39 -2.52 15.67 -8.24
CA ASN A 39 -2.40 14.33 -8.81
C ASN A 39 -1.15 13.58 -8.32
N ILE A 40 -0.83 13.73 -7.05
CA ILE A 40 0.16 12.88 -6.38
C ILE A 40 -0.55 11.75 -5.60
N PRO A 41 0.06 10.57 -5.47
CA PRO A 41 -0.49 9.52 -4.64
C PRO A 41 -0.44 9.88 -3.16
N ASP A 42 -1.21 9.19 -2.33
CA ASP A 42 -1.07 9.29 -0.88
C ASP A 42 0.00 8.34 -0.34
N TYR A 43 0.23 7.24 -1.04
CA TYR A 43 1.16 6.18 -0.66
C TYR A 43 2.05 5.76 -1.83
N ARG A 44 3.32 5.48 -1.53
CA ARG A 44 4.21 4.68 -2.40
C ARG A 44 4.19 3.24 -1.90
N VAL A 45 4.12 2.28 -2.82
CA VAL A 45 4.14 0.86 -2.49
C VAL A 45 5.54 0.33 -2.70
N ILE A 46 6.18 -0.13 -1.63
CA ILE A 46 7.53 -0.68 -1.64
C ILE A 46 7.45 -2.19 -1.40
N ALA A 47 8.15 -2.98 -2.21
CA ALA A 47 8.27 -4.42 -2.09
C ALA A 47 9.69 -4.81 -1.69
N GLY A 48 9.80 -5.84 -0.83
CA GLY A 48 11.09 -6.31 -0.31
C GLY A 48 11.58 -5.47 0.87
N GLU A 49 12.80 -5.77 1.32
CA GLU A 49 13.44 -5.19 2.51
C GLU A 49 14.85 -4.71 2.17
N ASP A 50 15.38 -3.81 3.00
CA ASP A 50 16.75 -3.29 2.93
C ASP A 50 17.17 -2.84 1.50
N ASP A 51 18.33 -3.31 1.04
CA ASP A 51 18.93 -2.93 -0.24
C ASP A 51 18.13 -3.46 -1.43
N ASP A 52 17.30 -4.48 -1.24
CA ASP A 52 16.45 -5.08 -2.28
C ASP A 52 15.08 -4.41 -2.39
N ALA A 53 14.76 -3.45 -1.51
CA ALA A 53 13.51 -2.72 -1.53
C ALA A 53 13.35 -1.95 -2.87
N ARG A 54 12.20 -2.14 -3.52
CA ARG A 54 11.85 -1.43 -4.76
C ARG A 54 10.46 -0.83 -4.67
N GLU A 55 10.31 0.38 -5.19
CA GLU A 55 8.99 0.94 -5.44
C GLU A 55 8.33 0.20 -6.60
N VAL A 56 7.13 -0.34 -6.35
CA VAL A 56 6.39 -1.18 -7.31
C VAL A 56 5.00 -0.62 -7.63
N GLY A 57 4.60 0.48 -6.98
CA GLY A 57 3.30 1.08 -7.23
C GLY A 57 3.00 2.30 -6.35
N ALA A 58 1.79 2.78 -6.49
CA ALA A 58 1.25 3.94 -5.80
C ALA A 58 -0.19 3.65 -5.33
N GLY A 59 -0.67 4.41 -4.35
CA GLY A 59 -2.05 4.29 -3.86
C GLY A 59 -2.62 5.61 -3.39
N TRP A 60 -3.91 5.82 -3.65
CA TRP A 60 -4.66 7.02 -3.30
C TRP A 60 -5.70 6.68 -2.23
N LYS A 61 -5.86 7.57 -1.24
CA LYS A 61 -6.92 7.47 -0.24
C LYS A 61 -8.24 7.87 -0.85
N HIS A 62 -9.23 7.03 -0.63
CA HIS A 62 -10.59 7.24 -1.08
C HIS A 62 -11.57 6.89 0.04
N VAL A 63 -12.77 7.46 -0.05
CA VAL A 63 -13.89 7.13 0.82
C VAL A 63 -15.02 6.60 -0.05
N GLY A 64 -15.34 5.32 0.10
CA GLY A 64 -16.40 4.65 -0.66
C GLY A 64 -17.67 4.53 0.16
N GLU A 65 -18.83 4.75 -0.45
CA GLU A 65 -20.14 4.71 0.22
C GLU A 65 -20.38 3.42 1.02
N LYS A 66 -19.91 2.27 0.51
CA LYS A 66 -20.04 0.96 1.17
C LYS A 66 -18.78 0.47 1.88
N ALA A 67 -17.62 0.99 1.49
CA ALA A 67 -16.32 0.50 1.95
C ALA A 67 -15.75 1.31 3.11
N GLY A 68 -16.20 2.56 3.29
CA GLY A 68 -15.50 3.52 4.15
C GLY A 68 -14.16 3.94 3.53
N ASP A 69 -13.16 4.19 4.37
CA ASP A 69 -11.81 4.57 3.94
C ASP A 69 -11.09 3.38 3.28
N TYR A 70 -10.50 3.59 2.11
CA TYR A 70 -9.68 2.60 1.41
C TYR A 70 -8.56 3.23 0.60
N VAL A 71 -7.62 2.40 0.14
CA VAL A 71 -6.54 2.77 -0.78
C VAL A 71 -6.74 2.05 -2.10
N ALA A 72 -6.69 2.76 -3.24
CA ALA A 72 -6.74 2.17 -4.59
C ALA A 72 -5.86 2.93 -5.59
#